data_AF-A0AA36IRH7-F1
#
_entry.id   AF-A0AA36IRH7-F1
#
_cell.length_a   1.000
_cell.length_b   1.000
_cell.length_c   1.000
_cell.angle_alpha   90.00
_cell.angle_beta   90.00
_cell.angle_gamma   90.00
#
_symmetry.space_group_name_H-M   'P 1'
#
loop_
_entity.id
_entity.type
_entity.pdbx_description
1 polymer ?
#
loop_
_entity_poly.entity_id
_entity_poly.type
_entity_poly.pdbx_seq_one_letter_code
_entity_poly.pdbx_strand_id
1 'polypeptide(L)'
;MASPPSPASPGSYRAEFRQLRAALLQMKEEQTALLDCLVQSKLLRPCAFAASLHRRRFAAALKASPCSFDANLLDVLEEPAHIALQTARYGGTQMMHALKASCRSMAGKLAERRPAIQEALTWLYVCGGSDHQQVRSSVERLDPSSGQWEALPPMLQRRFGNTSAVLDGCLYVCGGSEDHVALNSAERFNPALGFWQPLAPMILPRIHSSALAMHGRLVLCGGHNPAGSGIESIRACECYDPRLEAWLPLPPMPYCRMAACLALLREVLHVCGGFNGREALSSTERLVVESGGWQALPPMTEGRFWAASCVLDDCLLVCSGNNGQEVLLSTERFDPVACVWETLQPMQRLRTGAAAQVLAGRLFLCGGHDQNGVQDSVEYFDPEMGAWKAAAPMLQRRSGATATLLGNCLVLLGGNDGTQVLDTAEAYDPEADVWRPLQPMTKRRAGAYAAALIV
;
A
#
# COMPACT_ATOMS: atom_id res chain seq x y z
N MET A 1 64.74 5.42 -39.85
CA MET A 1 63.50 4.77 -39.39
C MET A 1 63.52 4.80 -37.87
N ALA A 2 62.73 5.69 -37.26
CA ALA A 2 62.64 5.81 -35.80
C ALA A 2 61.73 4.69 -35.25
N SER A 3 62.23 3.97 -34.25
CA SER A 3 61.51 2.89 -33.56
C SER A 3 60.29 3.43 -32.79
N PRO A 4 59.19 2.66 -32.70
CA PRO A 4 58.00 3.11 -31.97
C PRO A 4 58.23 3.10 -30.46
N PRO A 5 57.55 3.97 -29.69
CA PRO A 5 57.70 4.04 -28.24
C PRO A 5 57.09 2.79 -27.57
N SER A 6 57.73 2.32 -26.50
CA SER A 6 57.28 1.16 -25.73
C SER A 6 55.96 1.45 -24.99
N PRO A 7 55.07 0.45 -24.81
CA PRO A 7 53.82 0.65 -24.10
C PRO A 7 54.06 0.81 -22.60
N ALA A 8 53.48 1.88 -22.02
CA ALA A 8 53.56 2.20 -20.60
C ALA A 8 52.92 1.11 -19.71
N SER A 9 53.51 0.86 -18.54
CA SER A 9 53.12 -0.23 -17.64
C SER A 9 51.74 0.03 -16.96
N PRO A 10 50.96 -1.02 -16.65
CA PRO A 10 49.61 -0.91 -16.05
C PRO A 10 49.54 -0.15 -14.71
N GLY A 11 50.67 0.03 -14.02
CA GLY A 11 50.77 0.79 -12.77
C GLY A 11 50.70 2.31 -12.96
N SER A 12 51.12 2.84 -14.11
CA SER A 12 51.16 4.28 -14.41
C SER A 12 49.76 4.88 -14.49
N TYR A 13 48.85 4.20 -15.21
CA TYR A 13 47.46 4.64 -15.40
C TYR A 13 46.67 4.72 -14.08
N ARG A 14 46.95 3.82 -13.12
CA ARG A 14 46.28 3.84 -11.80
C ARG A 14 46.73 5.01 -10.94
N ALA A 15 47.99 5.43 -11.05
CA ALA A 15 48.51 6.58 -10.32
C ALA A 15 47.98 7.89 -10.90
N GLU A 16 47.99 8.03 -12.23
CA GLU A 16 47.43 9.18 -12.93
C GLU A 16 45.91 9.33 -12.69
N PHE A 17 45.15 8.23 -12.73
CA PHE A 17 43.71 8.28 -12.46
C PHE A 17 43.39 8.71 -11.01
N ARG A 18 44.22 8.31 -10.03
CA ARG A 18 44.06 8.77 -8.64
C ARG A 18 44.36 10.26 -8.51
N GLN A 19 45.41 10.75 -9.17
CA GLN A 19 45.74 12.18 -9.18
C GLN A 19 44.63 13.01 -9.84
N LEU A 20 44.09 12.56 -10.97
CA LEU A 20 42.97 13.22 -11.64
C LEU A 20 41.71 13.24 -10.77
N ARG A 21 41.41 12.14 -10.09
CA ARG A 21 40.27 12.06 -9.18
C ARG A 21 40.43 12.98 -7.97
N ALA A 22 41.63 13.06 -7.40
CA ALA A 22 41.94 13.98 -6.30
C ALA A 22 41.80 15.45 -6.74
N ALA A 23 42.34 15.81 -7.90
CA ALA A 23 42.21 17.16 -8.45
C ALA A 23 40.74 17.54 -8.72
N LEU A 24 39.92 16.59 -9.21
CA LEU A 24 38.50 16.84 -9.49
C LEU A 24 37.69 17.02 -8.20
N LEU A 25 38.01 16.28 -7.13
CA LEU A 25 37.42 16.47 -5.80
C LEU A 25 37.77 17.85 -5.23
N GLN A 26 39.05 18.23 -5.29
CA GLN A 26 39.51 19.54 -4.85
C GLN A 26 38.80 20.67 -5.61
N MET A 27 38.69 20.56 -6.93
CA MET A 27 37.98 21.56 -7.74
C MET A 27 36.50 21.69 -7.38
N LYS A 28 35.84 20.59 -7.00
CA LYS A 28 34.44 20.61 -6.53
C LYS A 28 34.29 21.28 -5.17
N GLU A 29 35.23 21.05 -4.25
CA GLU A 29 35.24 21.70 -2.94
C GLU A 29 35.43 23.22 -3.09
N GLU A 30 36.43 23.63 -3.87
CA GLU A 30 36.69 25.05 -4.17
C GLU A 30 35.48 25.72 -4.86
N GLN A 31 34.84 25.03 -5.81
CA GLN A 31 33.62 25.52 -6.47
C GLN A 31 32.46 25.70 -5.48
N THR A 32 32.30 24.79 -4.54
CA THR A 32 31.22 24.83 -3.54
C THR A 32 31.44 25.99 -2.57
N ALA A 33 32.67 26.13 -2.06
CA ALA A 33 33.05 27.24 -1.20
C ALA A 33 32.84 28.62 -1.88
N LEU A 34 33.19 28.73 -3.18
CA LEU A 34 32.97 29.95 -3.95
C LEU A 34 31.48 30.26 -4.15
N LEU A 35 30.66 29.25 -4.42
CA LEU A 35 29.21 29.39 -4.52
C LEU A 35 28.60 29.87 -3.19
N ASP A 36 29.02 29.31 -2.06
CA ASP A 36 28.55 29.72 -0.74
C ASP A 36 28.93 31.19 -0.45
N CYS A 37 30.15 31.60 -0.78
CA CYS A 37 30.59 33.00 -0.66
C CYS A 37 29.75 33.96 -1.54
N LEU A 38 29.43 33.55 -2.77
CA LEU A 38 28.65 34.36 -3.72
C LEU A 38 27.16 34.47 -3.33
N VAL A 39 26.62 33.43 -2.68
CA VAL A 39 25.25 33.45 -2.14
C VAL A 39 25.18 34.30 -0.88
N GLN A 40 26.15 34.17 0.04
CA GLN A 40 26.23 34.98 1.26
C GLN A 40 26.41 36.47 0.96
N SER A 41 27.16 36.83 -0.08
CA SER A 41 27.34 38.21 -0.56
C SER A 41 26.13 38.76 -1.34
N LYS A 42 25.06 37.98 -1.52
CA LYS A 42 23.83 38.33 -2.28
C LYS A 42 24.07 38.69 -3.75
N LEU A 43 25.26 38.43 -4.30
CA LEU A 43 25.60 38.69 -5.70
C LEU A 43 25.03 37.62 -6.65
N LEU A 44 24.81 36.41 -6.13
CA LEU A 44 24.32 35.28 -6.91
C LEU A 44 23.00 34.77 -6.34
N ARG A 45 21.96 34.73 -7.19
CA ARG A 45 20.67 34.12 -6.85
C ARG A 45 20.73 32.62 -7.20
N PRO A 46 20.61 31.69 -6.23
CA PRO A 46 20.78 30.25 -6.46
C PRO A 46 19.94 29.70 -7.61
N CYS A 47 18.66 30.10 -7.68
CA CYS A 47 17.74 29.62 -8.73
C CYS A 47 18.13 30.12 -10.14
N ALA A 48 18.62 31.36 -10.26
CA ALA A 48 19.01 31.92 -11.55
C ALA A 48 20.30 31.26 -12.08
N PHE A 49 21.24 30.98 -11.18
CA PHE A 49 22.46 30.26 -11.51
C PHE A 49 22.18 28.82 -11.94
N ALA A 50 21.37 28.08 -11.18
CA ALA A 50 20.98 26.72 -11.52
C ALA A 50 20.27 26.65 -12.89
N ALA A 51 19.36 27.58 -13.16
CA ALA A 51 18.67 27.67 -14.45
C ALA A 51 19.62 27.98 -15.62
N SER A 52 20.61 28.85 -15.42
CA SER A 52 21.61 29.17 -16.45
C SER A 52 22.56 28.00 -16.71
N LEU A 53 22.95 27.26 -15.66
CA LEU A 53 23.80 26.08 -15.78
C LEU A 53 23.08 24.94 -16.51
N HIS A 54 21.81 24.71 -16.16
CA HIS A 54 20.97 23.72 -16.83
C HIS A 54 20.83 24.02 -18.33
N ARG A 55 20.52 25.27 -18.71
CA ARG A 55 20.44 25.67 -20.13
C ARG A 55 21.72 25.40 -20.92
N ARG A 56 22.89 25.69 -20.33
CA ARG A 56 24.19 25.42 -20.99
C ARG A 56 24.46 23.93 -21.16
N ARG A 57 24.15 23.12 -20.14
CA ARG A 57 24.31 21.65 -20.20
C ARG A 57 23.36 21.03 -21.21
N PHE A 58 22.11 21.47 -21.22
CA PHE A 58 21.10 21.00 -22.17
C PHE A 58 21.48 21.37 -23.61
N ALA A 59 21.96 22.60 -23.86
CA ALA A 59 22.47 23.00 -25.17
C ALA A 59 23.70 22.19 -25.62
N ALA A 60 24.59 21.79 -24.69
CA ALA A 60 25.71 20.91 -24.99
C ALA A 60 25.24 19.47 -25.32
N ALA A 61 24.25 18.95 -24.59
CA ALA A 61 23.65 17.65 -24.85
C ALA A 61 22.95 17.61 -26.21
N LEU A 62 22.20 18.66 -26.58
CA LEU A 62 21.56 18.80 -27.90
C LEU A 62 22.58 18.84 -29.05
N LYS A 63 23.76 19.45 -28.83
CA LYS A 63 24.85 19.43 -29.81
C LYS A 63 25.50 18.05 -29.94
N ALA A 64 25.55 17.28 -28.85
CA ALA A 64 26.12 15.93 -28.83
C ALA A 64 25.17 14.86 -29.37
N SER A 65 23.86 15.10 -29.31
CA SER A 65 22.81 14.19 -29.80
C SER A 65 21.66 15.00 -30.37
N PRO A 66 21.67 15.29 -31.68
CA PRO A 66 20.61 16.06 -32.32
C PRO A 66 19.28 15.30 -32.25
N CYS A 67 18.29 15.85 -31.57
CA CYS A 67 16.92 15.33 -31.57
C CYS A 67 16.06 16.32 -32.38
N SER A 68 15.36 15.87 -33.41
CA SER A 68 14.27 16.67 -34.00
C SER A 68 13.05 16.48 -33.13
N PHE A 69 12.60 17.57 -32.51
CA PHE A 69 11.26 17.62 -31.94
C PHE A 69 10.38 18.23 -33.03
N ASP A 70 9.60 17.40 -33.73
CA ASP A 70 8.61 17.85 -34.72
C ASP A 70 7.42 18.60 -34.09
N ALA A 71 7.42 18.74 -32.75
CA ALA A 71 6.50 19.59 -32.01
C ALA A 71 7.29 20.71 -31.32
N ASN A 72 6.83 21.95 -31.50
CA ASN A 72 7.41 23.11 -30.80
C ASN A 72 7.12 22.96 -29.30
N LEU A 73 8.02 23.44 -28.42
CA LEU A 73 7.77 23.40 -26.97
C LEU A 73 6.44 24.08 -26.62
N LEU A 74 6.03 25.08 -27.40
CA LEU A 74 4.73 25.74 -27.32
C LEU A 74 3.56 24.80 -27.66
N ASP A 75 3.66 23.95 -28.68
CA ASP A 75 2.62 22.97 -29.05
C ASP A 75 2.47 21.88 -27.97
N VAL A 76 3.59 21.46 -27.36
CA VAL A 76 3.60 20.52 -26.24
C VAL A 76 3.10 21.20 -24.93
N LEU A 77 3.30 22.52 -24.79
CA LEU A 77 2.79 23.33 -23.67
C LEU A 77 1.33 23.76 -23.84
N GLU A 78 0.77 23.69 -25.06
CA GLU A 78 -0.65 23.91 -25.35
C GLU A 78 -1.52 22.73 -24.87
N GLU A 79 -0.96 21.51 -24.86
CA GLU A 79 -1.50 20.34 -24.16
C GLU A 79 -0.71 19.99 -22.88
N PRO A 80 -0.80 20.79 -21.81
CA PRO A 80 -0.07 20.55 -20.57
C PRO A 80 -0.47 19.23 -19.88
N ALA A 81 -1.56 18.58 -20.32
CA ALA A 81 -1.97 17.26 -19.87
C ALA A 81 -0.98 16.16 -20.29
N HIS A 82 -0.44 16.22 -21.51
CA HIS A 82 0.50 15.21 -21.99
C HIS A 82 1.84 15.33 -21.27
N ILE A 83 2.37 16.54 -21.12
CA ILE A 83 3.60 16.77 -20.33
C ILE A 83 3.40 16.34 -18.88
N ALA A 84 2.28 16.71 -18.25
CA ALA A 84 2.00 16.33 -16.88
C ALA A 84 1.93 14.81 -16.70
N LEU A 85 1.24 14.11 -17.59
CA LEU A 85 1.12 12.65 -17.53
C LEU A 85 2.45 11.96 -17.83
N GLN A 86 3.22 12.43 -18.82
CA GLN A 86 4.54 11.86 -19.13
C GLN A 86 5.57 12.18 -18.05
N THR A 87 5.54 13.39 -17.48
CA THR A 87 6.41 13.79 -16.36
C THR A 87 6.04 13.02 -15.10
N ALA A 88 4.75 12.80 -14.85
CA ALA A 88 4.31 11.89 -13.79
C ALA A 88 4.83 10.48 -14.05
N ARG A 89 4.56 9.91 -15.22
CA ARG A 89 4.95 8.53 -15.58
C ARG A 89 6.45 8.27 -15.47
N TYR A 90 7.29 9.20 -15.93
CA TYR A 90 8.74 8.99 -15.96
C TYR A 90 9.49 9.65 -14.80
N GLY A 91 8.90 10.64 -14.14
CA GLY A 91 9.52 11.43 -13.07
C GLY A 91 8.91 11.24 -11.68
N GLY A 92 7.79 10.53 -11.57
CA GLY A 92 7.09 10.25 -10.31
C GLY A 92 6.54 11.49 -9.60
N THR A 93 6.02 11.29 -8.39
CA THR A 93 5.47 12.38 -7.54
C THR A 93 6.44 13.53 -7.29
N GLN A 94 7.75 13.25 -7.12
CA GLN A 94 8.76 14.29 -6.85
C GLN A 94 8.92 15.27 -8.00
N MET A 95 8.98 14.77 -9.24
CA MET A 95 9.09 15.63 -10.42
C MET A 95 7.78 16.40 -10.66
N MET A 96 6.63 15.82 -10.30
CA MET A 96 5.34 16.51 -10.30
C MET A 96 5.27 17.65 -9.27
N HIS A 97 5.82 17.44 -8.07
CA HIS A 97 5.97 18.51 -7.07
C HIS A 97 6.86 19.66 -7.59
N ALA A 98 7.99 19.32 -8.21
CA ALA A 98 8.87 20.31 -8.83
C ALA A 98 8.20 21.06 -9.99
N LEU A 99 7.45 20.35 -10.84
CA LEU A 99 6.71 20.92 -11.97
C LEU A 99 5.62 21.90 -11.48
N LYS A 100 4.86 21.49 -10.46
CA LYS A 100 3.83 22.30 -9.80
C LYS A 100 4.42 23.55 -9.14
N ALA A 101 5.57 23.43 -8.48
CA ALA A 101 6.27 24.57 -7.86
C ALA A 101 6.83 25.55 -8.90
N SER A 102 7.23 25.05 -10.07
CA SER A 102 7.91 25.84 -11.10
C SER A 102 6.95 26.61 -12.03
N CYS A 103 5.69 26.20 -12.16
CA CYS A 103 4.74 26.83 -13.08
C CYS A 103 3.32 26.95 -12.52
N ARG A 104 2.92 28.19 -12.17
CA ARG A 104 1.58 28.49 -11.61
C ARG A 104 0.44 28.22 -12.61
N SER A 105 0.66 28.46 -13.91
CA SER A 105 -0.31 28.18 -14.97
C SER A 105 -0.59 26.67 -15.09
N MET A 106 0.45 25.83 -14.96
CA MET A 106 0.28 24.37 -14.94
C MET A 106 -0.33 23.88 -13.63
N ALA A 107 -0.07 24.53 -12.49
CA ALA A 107 -0.62 24.11 -11.19
C ALA A 107 -2.16 24.03 -11.17
N GLY A 108 -2.85 24.95 -11.85
CA GLY A 108 -4.32 24.92 -12.01
C GLY A 108 -4.79 23.74 -12.87
N LYS A 109 -4.22 23.59 -14.07
CA LYS A 109 -4.56 22.49 -15.00
C LYS A 109 -4.18 21.10 -14.47
N LEU A 110 -3.10 21.00 -13.69
CA LEU A 110 -2.69 19.79 -12.95
C LEU A 110 -3.68 19.42 -11.86
N ALA A 111 -4.32 20.41 -11.23
CA ALA A 111 -5.35 20.15 -10.21
C ALA A 111 -6.60 19.54 -10.84
N GLU A 112 -7.02 20.03 -12.01
CA GLU A 112 -8.17 19.49 -12.78
C GLU A 112 -7.94 18.04 -13.24
N ARG A 113 -6.69 17.70 -13.62
CA ARG A 113 -6.30 16.36 -14.10
C ARG A 113 -5.71 15.47 -13.00
N ARG A 114 -5.77 15.89 -11.74
CA ARG A 114 -5.26 15.12 -10.59
C ARG A 114 -5.72 13.66 -10.59
N PRO A 115 -6.98 13.31 -10.88
CA PRO A 115 -7.42 11.91 -10.88
C PRO A 115 -6.67 11.06 -11.91
N ALA A 116 -6.54 11.55 -13.15
CA ALA A 116 -5.84 10.84 -14.23
C ALA A 116 -4.34 10.70 -13.96
N ILE A 117 -3.72 11.71 -13.32
CA ILE A 117 -2.33 11.65 -12.89
C ILE A 117 -2.16 10.63 -11.75
N GLN A 118 -3.07 10.65 -10.79
CA GLN A 118 -3.05 9.73 -9.65
C GLN A 118 -3.20 8.29 -10.12
N GLU A 119 -4.13 8.02 -11.04
CA GLU A 119 -4.29 6.72 -11.68
C GLU A 119 -3.04 6.30 -12.46
N ALA A 120 -2.47 7.19 -13.27
CA ALA A 120 -1.24 6.92 -14.01
C ALA A 120 0.00 6.70 -13.12
N LEU A 121 -0.04 7.16 -11.86
CA LEU A 121 0.99 6.98 -10.84
C LEU A 121 0.66 5.86 -9.86
N THR A 122 -0.51 5.21 -9.98
CA THR A 122 -0.91 4.15 -9.04
C THR A 122 -0.36 2.82 -9.51
N TRP A 123 0.59 2.28 -8.76
CA TRP A 123 1.11 0.94 -8.95
C TRP A 123 0.45 0.01 -7.93
N LEU A 124 0.10 -1.20 -8.35
CA LEU A 124 -0.35 -2.22 -7.41
C LEU A 124 0.85 -3.03 -6.95
N TYR A 125 1.01 -3.20 -5.65
CA TYR A 125 2.05 -4.02 -5.06
C TYR A 125 1.41 -5.19 -4.35
N VAL A 126 2.00 -6.38 -4.48
CA VAL A 126 1.57 -7.59 -3.79
C VAL A 126 2.75 -8.21 -3.06
N CYS A 127 2.62 -8.37 -1.75
CA CYS A 127 3.69 -8.77 -0.86
C CYS A 127 3.33 -10.05 -0.10
N GLY A 128 4.23 -11.05 -0.16
CA GLY A 128 4.12 -12.28 0.64
C GLY A 128 2.96 -13.19 0.26
N GLY A 129 2.44 -13.92 1.25
CA GLY A 129 1.42 -14.95 1.09
C GLY A 129 2.00 -16.36 1.04
N SER A 130 1.15 -17.35 0.79
CA SER A 130 1.52 -18.77 0.72
C SER A 130 0.86 -19.44 -0.49
N ASP A 131 1.50 -20.47 -1.04
CA ASP A 131 0.92 -21.40 -2.01
C ASP A 131 0.53 -22.75 -1.40
N HIS A 132 0.35 -22.79 -0.07
CA HIS A 132 0.20 -23.97 0.79
C HIS A 132 1.44 -24.85 0.96
N GLN A 133 2.46 -24.69 0.12
CA GLN A 133 3.73 -25.42 0.24
C GLN A 133 4.83 -24.55 0.85
N GLN A 134 4.87 -23.28 0.46
CA GLN A 134 5.93 -22.35 0.85
C GLN A 134 5.37 -20.97 1.15
N VAL A 135 5.73 -20.46 2.33
CA VAL A 135 5.55 -19.05 2.67
C VAL A 135 6.50 -18.20 1.84
N ARG A 136 6.01 -17.08 1.28
CA ARG A 136 6.76 -16.26 0.33
C ARG A 136 7.30 -14.98 0.96
N SER A 137 8.45 -14.57 0.44
CA SER A 137 8.97 -13.20 0.54
C SER A 137 8.87 -12.43 -0.79
N SER A 138 8.34 -13.06 -1.85
CA SER A 138 8.27 -12.45 -3.19
C SER A 138 7.33 -11.26 -3.23
N VAL A 139 7.79 -10.22 -3.90
CA VAL A 139 7.06 -8.98 -4.11
C VAL A 139 6.93 -8.76 -5.59
N GLU A 140 5.72 -8.46 -6.04
CA GLU A 140 5.43 -8.17 -7.44
C GLU A 140 4.67 -6.85 -7.51
N ARG A 141 4.94 -6.05 -8.54
CA ARG A 141 4.15 -4.86 -8.84
C ARG A 141 3.51 -4.96 -10.21
N LEU A 142 2.28 -4.48 -10.35
CA LEU A 142 1.61 -4.33 -11.63
C LEU A 142 1.86 -2.92 -12.15
N ASP A 143 2.46 -2.82 -13.34
CA ASP A 143 2.51 -1.58 -14.10
C ASP A 143 1.16 -1.37 -14.80
N PRO A 144 0.39 -0.33 -14.45
CA PRO A 144 -0.94 -0.10 -15.04
C PRO A 144 -0.88 0.23 -16.54
N SER A 145 0.26 0.69 -17.05
CA SER A 145 0.40 1.11 -18.45
C SER A 145 0.66 -0.04 -19.40
N SER A 146 1.50 -1.00 -18.99
CA SER A 146 1.77 -2.23 -19.76
C SER A 146 0.85 -3.38 -19.39
N GLY A 147 0.21 -3.31 -18.22
CA GLY A 147 -0.57 -4.40 -17.63
C GLY A 147 0.30 -5.60 -17.23
N GLN A 148 1.63 -5.44 -17.17
CA GLN A 148 2.57 -6.51 -16.87
C GLN A 148 2.98 -6.49 -15.40
N TRP A 149 3.21 -7.68 -14.86
CA TRP A 149 3.80 -7.84 -13.53
C TRP A 149 5.31 -7.76 -13.61
N GLU A 150 5.89 -6.99 -12.69
CA GLU A 150 7.33 -6.86 -12.50
C GLU A 150 7.70 -7.42 -11.13
N ALA A 151 8.68 -8.32 -11.12
CA ALA A 151 9.26 -8.82 -9.87
C ALA A 151 10.14 -7.74 -9.24
N LEU A 152 9.89 -7.45 -7.96
CA LEU A 152 10.69 -6.53 -7.16
C LEU A 152 11.66 -7.30 -6.24
N PRO A 153 12.64 -6.60 -5.64
CA PRO A 153 13.43 -7.18 -4.57
C PRO A 153 12.52 -7.81 -3.51
N PRO A 154 12.81 -9.05 -3.08
CA PRO A 154 11.98 -9.75 -2.11
C PRO A 154 12.08 -9.08 -0.74
N MET A 155 11.05 -9.29 0.08
CA MET A 155 11.08 -9.03 1.51
C MET A 155 12.26 -9.75 2.17
N LEU A 156 12.75 -9.20 3.27
CA LEU A 156 13.90 -9.73 4.02
C LEU A 156 13.55 -11.05 4.71
N GLN A 157 12.28 -11.23 5.08
CA GLN A 157 11.75 -12.48 5.60
C GLN A 157 10.50 -12.94 4.85
N ARG A 158 10.25 -14.25 4.90
CA ARG A 158 9.04 -14.87 4.34
C ARG A 158 7.91 -14.71 5.34
N ARG A 159 6.73 -14.29 4.86
CA ARG A 159 5.62 -13.99 5.77
C ARG A 159 4.27 -14.37 5.16
N PHE A 160 3.48 -15.13 5.91
CA PHE A 160 2.05 -15.36 5.69
C PHE A 160 1.25 -14.83 6.89
N GLY A 161 0.01 -14.38 6.67
CA GLY A 161 -0.82 -13.82 7.75
C GLY A 161 -0.20 -12.56 8.38
N ASN A 162 0.67 -11.88 7.64
CA ASN A 162 1.24 -10.60 8.03
C ASN A 162 0.18 -9.50 8.00
N THR A 163 0.53 -8.38 8.60
CA THR A 163 -0.27 -7.17 8.48
C THR A 163 0.56 -6.07 7.86
N SER A 164 -0.10 -5.16 7.19
CA SER A 164 0.57 -4.18 6.36
C SER A 164 -0.32 -2.99 6.14
N ALA A 165 0.33 -1.86 5.90
CA ALA A 165 -0.34 -0.61 5.62
C ALA A 165 0.57 0.27 4.74
N VAL A 166 -0.03 1.29 4.16
CA VAL A 166 0.70 2.35 3.47
C VAL A 166 0.82 3.54 4.41
N LEU A 167 2.04 4.05 4.57
CA LEU A 167 2.32 5.26 5.34
C LEU A 167 3.38 6.07 4.60
N ASP A 168 3.11 7.35 4.35
CA ASP A 168 4.02 8.29 3.67
C ASP A 168 4.61 7.74 2.35
N GLY A 169 3.77 7.10 1.53
CA GLY A 169 4.18 6.54 0.22
C GLY A 169 5.10 5.32 0.31
N CYS A 170 5.28 4.75 1.51
CA CYS A 170 6.02 3.51 1.72
C CYS A 170 5.08 2.37 2.11
N LEU A 171 5.43 1.15 1.69
CA LEU A 171 4.76 -0.07 2.13
C LEU A 171 5.40 -0.53 3.43
N TYR A 172 4.59 -0.80 4.44
CA TYR A 172 5.06 -1.42 5.68
C TYR A 172 4.48 -2.81 5.78
N VAL A 173 5.33 -3.81 6.04
CA VAL A 173 4.92 -5.20 6.27
C VAL A 173 5.45 -5.65 7.63
N CYS A 174 4.54 -6.10 8.48
CA CYS A 174 4.78 -6.33 9.91
C CYS A 174 4.28 -7.72 10.31
N GLY A 175 5.12 -8.46 11.04
CA GLY A 175 4.75 -9.74 11.63
C GLY A 175 4.47 -10.83 10.58
N GLY A 176 3.40 -11.58 10.81
CA GLY A 176 3.10 -12.81 10.07
C GLY A 176 3.92 -14.00 10.61
N SER A 177 3.79 -15.14 9.95
CA SER A 177 4.54 -16.35 10.32
C SER A 177 5.49 -16.79 9.23
N GLU A 178 6.62 -17.34 9.65
CA GLU A 178 7.52 -18.19 8.88
C GLU A 178 7.51 -19.57 9.54
N ASP A 179 7.15 -20.62 8.79
CA ASP A 179 7.15 -22.01 9.27
C ASP A 179 6.46 -22.22 10.64
N HIS A 180 5.26 -21.64 10.78
CA HIS A 180 4.42 -21.64 12.00
C HIS A 180 4.96 -20.85 13.20
N VAL A 181 6.08 -20.14 13.05
CA VAL A 181 6.63 -19.25 14.06
C VAL A 181 6.15 -17.83 13.78
N ALA A 182 5.46 -17.21 14.75
CA ALA A 182 5.08 -15.81 14.64
C ALA A 182 6.30 -14.90 14.71
N LEU A 183 6.32 -13.90 13.84
CA LEU A 183 7.41 -12.95 13.69
C LEU A 183 7.06 -11.64 14.41
N ASN A 184 8.07 -11.03 15.04
CA ASN A 184 8.01 -9.64 15.52
C ASN A 184 8.81 -8.69 14.62
N SER A 185 9.41 -9.17 13.56
CA SER A 185 10.12 -8.33 12.60
C SER A 185 9.14 -7.52 11.74
N ALA A 186 9.59 -6.34 11.33
CA ALA A 186 8.88 -5.45 10.43
C ALA A 186 9.85 -4.85 9.43
N GLU A 187 9.36 -4.52 8.25
CA GLU A 187 10.18 -4.05 7.14
C GLU A 187 9.38 -3.06 6.29
N ARG A 188 10.06 -2.04 5.77
CA ARG A 188 9.47 -1.02 4.90
C ARG A 188 10.07 -1.09 3.50
N PHE A 189 9.23 -0.98 2.48
CA PHE A 189 9.65 -0.77 1.11
C PHE A 189 9.36 0.67 0.70
N ASN A 190 10.40 1.37 0.29
CA ASN A 190 10.27 2.70 -0.30
C ASN A 190 10.39 2.57 -1.83
N PRO A 191 9.29 2.74 -2.60
CA PRO A 191 9.31 2.65 -4.05
C PRO A 191 10.31 3.58 -4.74
N ALA A 192 10.58 4.76 -4.16
CA ALA A 192 11.54 5.72 -4.72
C ALA A 192 12.99 5.24 -4.57
N LEU A 193 13.26 4.41 -3.56
CA LEU A 193 14.58 3.83 -3.32
C LEU A 193 14.73 2.43 -3.94
N GLY A 194 13.63 1.71 -4.10
CA GLY A 194 13.59 0.40 -4.76
C GLY A 194 14.15 -0.76 -3.91
N PHE A 195 14.27 -0.61 -2.58
CA PHE A 195 14.74 -1.68 -1.70
C PHE A 195 13.99 -1.74 -0.36
N TRP A 196 14.02 -2.92 0.26
CA TRP A 196 13.47 -3.16 1.60
C TRP A 196 14.45 -2.74 2.68
N GLN A 197 13.94 -2.05 3.70
CA GLN A 197 14.67 -1.65 4.89
C GLN A 197 14.09 -2.37 6.11
N PRO A 198 14.92 -3.05 6.93
CA PRO A 198 14.44 -3.59 8.19
C PRO A 198 14.08 -2.43 9.13
N LEU A 199 13.01 -2.60 9.89
CA LEU A 199 12.62 -1.70 10.97
C LEU A 199 13.10 -2.28 12.30
N ALA A 200 13.03 -1.46 13.36
CA ALA A 200 13.08 -1.99 14.71
C ALA A 200 12.05 -3.12 14.87
N PRO A 201 12.36 -4.20 15.60
CA PRO A 201 11.39 -5.26 15.84
C PRO A 201 10.22 -4.74 16.68
N MET A 202 9.03 -5.20 16.35
CA MET A 202 7.82 -5.08 17.15
C MET A 202 8.03 -5.65 18.56
N ILE A 203 7.25 -5.14 19.51
CA ILE A 203 7.34 -5.55 20.91
C ILE A 203 6.91 -7.02 21.05
N LEU A 204 5.83 -7.41 20.35
CA LEU A 204 5.31 -8.78 20.36
C LEU A 204 5.29 -9.40 18.96
N PRO A 205 5.62 -10.71 18.85
CA PRO A 205 5.36 -11.45 17.63
C PRO A 205 3.86 -11.66 17.42
N ARG A 206 3.38 -11.49 16.19
CA ARG A 206 1.93 -11.56 15.88
C ARG A 206 1.65 -12.00 14.46
N ILE A 207 0.57 -12.76 14.30
CA ILE A 207 -0.09 -13.04 13.01
C ILE A 207 -1.56 -12.67 13.08
N HIS A 208 -2.19 -12.41 11.92
CA HIS A 208 -3.60 -12.01 11.83
C HIS A 208 -3.98 -10.81 12.73
N SER A 209 -3.01 -9.91 12.94
CA SER A 209 -3.24 -8.60 13.54
C SER A 209 -3.89 -7.65 12.53
N SER A 210 -4.46 -6.57 13.04
CA SER A 210 -5.01 -5.50 12.22
C SER A 210 -4.09 -4.28 12.28
N ALA A 211 -3.86 -3.62 11.15
CA ALA A 211 -2.99 -2.46 11.07
C ALA A 211 -3.61 -1.35 10.23
N LEU A 212 -3.31 -0.11 10.59
CA LEU A 212 -3.63 1.07 9.79
C LEU A 212 -2.66 2.21 10.08
N ALA A 213 -2.65 3.21 9.20
CA ALA A 213 -1.94 4.45 9.43
C ALA A 213 -2.84 5.46 10.16
N MET A 214 -2.33 6.08 11.22
CA MET A 214 -3.03 7.09 12.01
C MET A 214 -2.04 8.15 12.49
N HIS A 215 -2.33 9.43 12.23
CA HIS A 215 -1.50 10.57 12.66
C HIS A 215 0.01 10.45 12.31
N GLY A 216 0.34 9.91 11.13
CA GLY A 216 1.73 9.72 10.69
C GLY A 216 2.46 8.56 11.38
N ARG A 217 1.72 7.63 12.02
CA ARG A 217 2.24 6.43 12.67
C ARG A 217 1.53 5.20 12.13
N LEU A 218 2.22 4.08 12.16
CA LEU A 218 1.61 2.78 11.88
C LEU A 218 1.12 2.20 13.20
N VAL A 219 -0.16 1.85 13.30
CA VAL A 219 -0.76 1.25 14.50
C VAL A 219 -1.08 -0.21 14.22
N LEU A 220 -0.69 -1.11 15.12
CA LEU A 220 -1.08 -2.51 15.12
C LEU A 220 -1.86 -2.86 16.38
N CYS A 221 -2.95 -3.60 16.19
CA CYS A 221 -3.82 -4.07 17.25
C CYS A 221 -4.04 -5.58 17.13
N GLY A 222 -3.90 -6.26 18.28
CA GLY A 222 -4.27 -7.68 18.39
C GLY A 222 -3.42 -8.62 17.53
N GLY A 223 -4.07 -9.66 17.01
CA GLY A 223 -3.43 -10.81 16.38
C GLY A 223 -3.29 -11.97 17.35
N HIS A 224 -2.52 -12.96 16.94
CA HIS A 224 -2.24 -14.13 17.76
C HIS A 224 -0.77 -14.51 17.69
N ASN A 225 -0.28 -15.12 18.77
CA ASN A 225 1.01 -15.77 18.82
C ASN A 225 0.79 -17.29 18.99
N PRO A 226 1.25 -18.16 18.07
CA PRO A 226 1.12 -19.61 18.20
C PRO A 226 2.06 -20.24 19.23
N ALA A 227 2.89 -19.47 19.94
CA ALA A 227 3.90 -20.02 20.85
C ALA A 227 3.27 -20.85 21.98
N GLY A 228 3.46 -22.18 21.96
CA GLY A 228 3.02 -23.11 23.00
C GLY A 228 1.95 -24.11 22.54
N SER A 229 1.20 -24.69 23.49
CA SER A 229 0.13 -25.66 23.24
C SER A 229 -1.25 -25.03 22.99
N GLY A 230 -1.33 -23.70 22.85
CA GLY A 230 -2.59 -22.97 22.73
C GLY A 230 -2.51 -21.75 21.82
N ILE A 231 -3.69 -21.30 21.37
CA ILE A 231 -3.86 -20.08 20.57
C ILE A 231 -3.88 -18.88 21.52
N GLU A 232 -2.76 -18.17 21.67
CA GLU A 232 -2.71 -16.94 22.47
C GLU A 232 -3.14 -15.74 21.63
N SER A 233 -4.40 -15.34 21.76
CA SER A 233 -4.89 -14.08 21.21
C SER A 233 -4.27 -12.90 21.97
N ILE A 234 -3.89 -11.85 21.25
CA ILE A 234 -3.15 -10.71 21.79
C ILE A 234 -4.12 -9.56 22.07
N ARG A 235 -3.99 -8.90 23.23
CA ARG A 235 -4.69 -7.64 23.54
C ARG A 235 -3.83 -6.39 23.30
N ALA A 236 -2.53 -6.57 23.14
CA ALA A 236 -1.58 -5.47 23.03
C ALA A 236 -1.75 -4.71 21.71
N CYS A 237 -1.60 -3.39 21.83
CA CYS A 237 -1.50 -2.47 20.72
C CYS A 237 -0.13 -1.80 20.76
N GLU A 238 0.45 -1.58 19.59
CA GLU A 238 1.73 -0.89 19.46
C GLU A 238 1.70 -0.02 18.21
N CYS A 239 2.50 1.04 18.22
CA CYS A 239 2.64 1.91 17.08
C CYS A 239 4.10 2.16 16.72
N TYR A 240 4.41 2.15 15.43
CA TYR A 240 5.70 2.56 14.92
C TYR A 240 5.68 4.06 14.66
N ASP A 241 6.61 4.79 15.27
CA ASP A 241 6.85 6.20 14.98
C ASP A 241 8.07 6.32 14.04
N PRO A 242 7.88 6.67 12.75
CA PRO A 242 8.98 6.82 11.80
C PRO A 242 10.02 7.88 12.20
N ARG A 243 9.66 8.85 13.06
CA ARG A 243 10.59 9.89 13.54
C ARG A 243 11.55 9.38 14.59
N LEU A 244 11.10 8.40 15.38
CA LEU A 244 11.90 7.76 16.42
C LEU A 244 12.53 6.45 15.93
N GLU A 245 12.07 5.96 14.77
CA GLU A 245 12.39 4.64 14.21
C GLU A 245 12.18 3.50 15.22
N ALA A 246 11.14 3.63 16.06
CA ALA A 246 10.89 2.72 17.17
C ALA A 246 9.40 2.36 17.32
N TRP A 247 9.16 1.17 17.88
CA TRP A 247 7.85 0.72 18.31
C TRP A 247 7.57 1.21 19.72
N LEU A 248 6.42 1.86 19.89
CA LEU A 248 5.92 2.37 21.16
C LEU A 248 4.68 1.58 21.56
N PRO A 249 4.56 1.16 22.83
CA PRO A 249 3.34 0.53 23.31
C PRO A 249 2.19 1.55 23.31
N LEU A 250 1.01 1.09 22.91
CA LEU A 250 -0.24 1.80 23.12
C LEU A 250 -1.02 1.12 24.27
N PRO A 251 -2.02 1.81 24.86
CA PRO A 251 -2.91 1.18 25.83
C PRO A 251 -3.46 -0.16 25.27
N PRO A 252 -3.41 -1.25 26.05
CA PRO A 252 -3.90 -2.55 25.60
C PRO A 252 -5.44 -2.54 25.49
N MET A 253 -5.98 -3.25 24.50
CA MET A 253 -7.42 -3.47 24.38
C MET A 253 -7.96 -4.19 25.63
N PRO A 254 -9.23 -3.97 26.01
CA PRO A 254 -9.84 -4.68 27.15
C PRO A 254 -9.87 -6.20 26.95
N TYR A 255 -10.06 -6.63 25.70
CA TYR A 255 -10.10 -8.02 25.29
C TYR A 255 -8.95 -8.33 24.33
N CYS A 256 -8.44 -9.56 24.37
CA CYS A 256 -7.57 -10.07 23.32
C CYS A 256 -8.38 -10.35 22.05
N ARG A 257 -7.79 -10.06 20.89
CA ARG A 257 -8.47 -10.20 19.60
C ARG A 257 -7.51 -10.66 18.52
N MET A 258 -7.88 -11.69 17.77
CA MET A 258 -7.36 -11.92 16.42
C MET A 258 -8.46 -11.67 15.39
N ALA A 259 -8.06 -11.34 14.15
CA ALA A 259 -9.00 -11.16 13.04
C ALA A 259 -10.14 -10.18 13.36
N ALA A 260 -9.81 -9.10 14.07
CA ALA A 260 -10.73 -8.04 14.42
C ALA A 260 -10.80 -6.98 13.32
N CYS A 261 -11.93 -6.30 13.25
CA CYS A 261 -12.14 -5.16 12.37
C CYS A 261 -11.53 -3.92 13.04
N LEU A 262 -10.53 -3.31 12.40
CA LEU A 262 -9.87 -2.10 12.85
C LEU A 262 -10.17 -0.98 11.85
N ALA A 263 -10.68 0.14 12.33
CA ALA A 263 -11.07 1.26 11.48
C ALA A 263 -10.65 2.59 12.08
N LEU A 264 -10.24 3.53 11.22
CA LEU A 264 -10.05 4.92 11.59
C LEU A 264 -11.31 5.69 11.21
N LEU A 265 -12.11 6.08 12.21
CA LEU A 265 -13.38 6.76 12.02
C LEU A 265 -13.32 8.12 12.71
N ARG A 266 -13.42 9.20 11.93
CA ARG A 266 -13.30 10.59 12.41
C ARG A 266 -12.02 10.81 13.22
N GLU A 267 -10.88 10.36 12.69
CA GLU A 267 -9.55 10.41 13.32
C GLU A 267 -9.43 9.61 14.63
N VAL A 268 -10.44 8.81 14.99
CA VAL A 268 -10.44 7.98 16.19
C VAL A 268 -10.37 6.50 15.79
N LEU A 269 -9.44 5.78 16.41
CA LEU A 269 -9.28 4.36 16.19
C LEU A 269 -10.42 3.58 16.86
N HIS A 270 -11.10 2.74 16.09
CA HIS A 270 -12.14 1.84 16.56
C HIS A 270 -11.73 0.39 16.28
N VAL A 271 -12.01 -0.49 17.23
CA VAL A 271 -11.89 -1.94 17.07
C VAL A 271 -13.22 -2.58 17.38
N CYS A 272 -13.63 -3.53 16.54
CA CYS A 272 -14.85 -4.32 16.76
C CYS A 272 -14.63 -5.76 16.34
N GLY A 273 -15.33 -6.66 17.03
CA GLY A 273 -15.26 -8.09 16.74
C GLY A 273 -13.88 -8.73 16.96
N GLY A 274 -13.63 -9.83 16.26
CA GLY A 274 -12.46 -10.68 16.45
C GLY A 274 -12.72 -11.81 17.44
N PHE A 275 -11.73 -12.68 17.58
CA PHE A 275 -11.78 -13.88 18.41
C PHE A 275 -10.80 -13.76 19.57
N ASN A 276 -11.24 -14.07 20.79
CA ASN A 276 -10.42 -13.92 22.01
C ASN A 276 -9.70 -15.22 22.43
N GLY A 277 -9.76 -16.27 21.61
CA GLY A 277 -9.27 -17.60 21.96
C GLY A 277 -10.35 -18.54 22.52
N ARG A 278 -11.55 -18.02 22.84
CA ARG A 278 -12.69 -18.78 23.37
C ARG A 278 -13.97 -18.56 22.58
N GLU A 279 -14.27 -17.31 22.26
CA GLU A 279 -15.52 -16.93 21.58
C GLU A 279 -15.29 -15.78 20.60
N ALA A 280 -16.23 -15.65 19.66
CA ALA A 280 -16.32 -14.49 18.78
C ALA A 280 -16.86 -13.30 19.58
N LEU A 281 -16.17 -12.17 19.52
CA LEU A 281 -16.54 -10.96 20.25
C LEU A 281 -17.56 -10.14 19.45
N SER A 282 -18.53 -9.55 20.14
CA SER A 282 -19.37 -8.46 19.60
C SER A 282 -18.95 -7.08 20.11
N SER A 283 -18.03 -7.04 21.08
CA SER A 283 -17.60 -5.80 21.72
C SER A 283 -16.90 -4.86 20.75
N THR A 284 -17.17 -3.57 20.96
CA THR A 284 -16.63 -2.45 20.20
C THR A 284 -15.97 -1.49 21.17
N GLU A 285 -14.75 -1.05 20.86
CA GLU A 285 -14.06 -0.03 21.63
C GLU A 285 -13.45 1.02 20.71
N ARG A 286 -13.28 2.22 21.26
CA ARG A 286 -12.49 3.28 20.63
C ARG A 286 -11.30 3.66 21.48
N LEU A 287 -10.17 3.98 20.86
CA LEU A 287 -8.99 4.47 21.55
C LEU A 287 -9.11 5.98 21.74
N VAL A 288 -9.14 6.42 22.99
CA VAL A 288 -9.11 7.83 23.36
C VAL A 288 -7.74 8.12 23.97
N VAL A 289 -6.86 8.68 23.14
CA VAL A 289 -5.45 8.93 23.52
C VAL A 289 -5.35 9.89 24.70
N GLU A 290 -6.20 10.92 24.74
CA GLU A 290 -6.22 11.93 25.81
C GLU A 290 -6.58 11.34 27.18
N SER A 291 -7.47 10.35 27.22
CA SER A 291 -7.83 9.64 28.46
C SER A 291 -6.93 8.42 28.74
N GLY A 292 -5.90 8.20 27.93
CA GLY A 292 -4.90 7.16 28.12
C GLY A 292 -5.41 5.72 27.94
N GLY A 293 -6.50 5.49 27.19
CA GLY A 293 -7.07 4.15 27.13
C GLY A 293 -8.20 3.91 26.12
N TRP A 294 -8.66 2.66 26.13
CA TRP A 294 -9.80 2.21 25.35
C TRP A 294 -11.10 2.47 26.10
N GLN A 295 -12.07 3.03 25.39
CA GLN A 295 -13.43 3.25 25.87
C GLN A 295 -14.36 2.24 25.21
N ALA A 296 -15.13 1.52 26.02
CA ALA A 296 -16.18 0.64 25.54
C ALA A 296 -17.31 1.43 24.89
N LEU A 297 -17.78 0.93 23.75
CA LEU A 297 -18.95 1.41 23.02
C LEU A 297 -20.02 0.30 23.03
N PRO A 298 -21.25 0.61 22.62
CA PRO A 298 -22.26 -0.43 22.46
C PRO A 298 -21.75 -1.57 21.57
N PRO A 299 -22.03 -2.83 21.93
CA PRO A 299 -21.60 -3.98 21.15
C PRO A 299 -22.46 -4.16 19.90
N MET A 300 -21.93 -4.89 18.93
CA MET A 300 -22.74 -5.49 17.86
C MET A 300 -23.74 -6.48 18.46
N THR A 301 -24.78 -6.81 17.70
CA THR A 301 -25.80 -7.79 18.05
C THR A 301 -25.21 -9.19 18.11
N GLU A 302 -24.32 -9.50 17.17
CA GLU A 302 -23.66 -10.80 17.07
C GLU A 302 -22.14 -10.68 17.15
N GLY A 303 -21.52 -11.62 17.84
CA GLY A 303 -20.06 -11.72 17.87
C GLY A 303 -19.52 -12.26 16.55
N ARG A 304 -18.44 -11.69 16.02
CA ARG A 304 -17.89 -12.12 14.73
C ARG A 304 -16.39 -11.89 14.60
N PHE A 305 -15.71 -12.79 13.89
CA PHE A 305 -14.31 -12.67 13.46
C PHE A 305 -14.16 -13.03 11.98
N TRP A 306 -13.04 -12.64 11.36
CA TRP A 306 -12.86 -12.69 9.89
C TRP A 306 -13.98 -11.99 9.11
N ALA A 307 -14.60 -10.99 9.74
CA ALA A 307 -15.62 -10.17 9.12
C ALA A 307 -14.99 -9.14 8.17
N ALA A 308 -15.75 -8.73 7.17
CA ALA A 308 -15.42 -7.61 6.34
C ALA A 308 -15.86 -6.32 7.05
N SER A 309 -15.02 -5.30 7.05
CA SER A 309 -15.34 -3.99 7.62
C SER A 309 -14.84 -2.85 6.75
N CYS A 310 -15.59 -1.76 6.74
CA CYS A 310 -15.17 -0.52 6.10
C CYS A 310 -15.79 0.70 6.80
N VAL A 311 -15.22 1.87 6.55
CA VAL A 311 -15.87 3.14 6.86
C VAL A 311 -16.58 3.63 5.60
N LEU A 312 -17.88 3.84 5.69
CA LEU A 312 -18.73 4.35 4.61
C LEU A 312 -19.73 5.35 5.18
N ASP A 313 -19.84 6.52 4.54
CA ASP A 313 -20.71 7.63 4.99
C ASP A 313 -20.55 7.99 6.47
N ASP A 314 -19.28 8.14 6.92
CA ASP A 314 -18.92 8.41 8.32
C ASP A 314 -19.47 7.40 9.35
N CYS A 315 -19.80 6.19 8.90
CA CYS A 315 -20.24 5.09 9.74
C CYS A 315 -19.33 3.88 9.53
N LEU A 316 -19.20 3.04 10.56
CA LEU A 316 -18.46 1.79 10.46
C LEU A 316 -19.44 0.68 10.10
N LEU A 317 -19.25 0.05 8.93
CA LEU A 317 -20.02 -1.11 8.51
C LEU A 317 -19.21 -2.36 8.77
N VAL A 318 -19.85 -3.35 9.38
CA VAL A 318 -19.30 -4.69 9.59
C VAL A 318 -20.29 -5.71 9.08
N CYS A 319 -19.84 -6.56 8.17
CA CYS A 319 -20.67 -7.57 7.51
C CYS A 319 -19.90 -8.88 7.45
N SER A 320 -20.62 -9.98 7.19
CA SER A 320 -19.98 -11.29 7.03
C SER A 320 -19.25 -11.72 8.32
N GLY A 321 -18.36 -12.71 8.21
CA GLY A 321 -17.59 -13.28 9.32
C GLY A 321 -18.22 -14.55 9.89
N ASN A 322 -17.65 -15.00 11.00
CA ASN A 322 -18.04 -16.22 11.70
C ASN A 322 -18.23 -15.94 13.18
N ASN A 323 -19.30 -16.47 13.79
CA ASN A 323 -19.62 -16.27 15.22
C ASN A 323 -19.11 -17.41 16.14
N GLY A 324 -18.39 -18.38 15.59
CA GLY A 324 -17.93 -19.60 16.25
C GLY A 324 -18.83 -20.81 16.00
N GLN A 325 -20.05 -20.60 15.51
CA GLN A 325 -21.02 -21.66 15.17
C GLN A 325 -21.32 -21.69 13.68
N GLU A 326 -21.53 -20.52 13.07
CA GLU A 326 -21.89 -20.38 11.67
C GLU A 326 -21.28 -19.13 11.03
N VAL A 327 -21.34 -19.09 9.70
CA VAL A 327 -21.03 -17.90 8.91
C VAL A 327 -22.25 -16.99 8.94
N LEU A 328 -22.04 -15.67 9.01
CA LEU A 328 -23.13 -14.70 9.17
C LEU A 328 -23.54 -14.04 7.84
N LEU A 329 -24.84 -13.83 7.66
CA LEU A 329 -25.40 -12.93 6.63
C LEU A 329 -25.58 -11.50 7.12
N SER A 330 -25.61 -11.31 8.44
CA SER A 330 -25.94 -10.05 9.08
C SER A 330 -24.92 -8.97 8.74
N THR A 331 -25.44 -7.78 8.47
CA THR A 331 -24.68 -6.55 8.26
C THR A 331 -25.11 -5.56 9.33
N GLU A 332 -24.14 -4.99 10.02
CA GLU A 332 -24.37 -4.05 11.10
C GLU A 332 -23.60 -2.75 10.82
N ARG A 333 -24.23 -1.62 11.12
CA ARG A 333 -23.66 -0.28 10.96
C ARG A 333 -23.58 0.40 12.31
N PHE A 334 -22.42 0.95 12.64
CA PHE A 334 -22.22 1.79 13.80
C PHE A 334 -22.23 3.26 13.38
N ASP A 335 -23.18 4.01 13.93
CA ASP A 335 -23.20 5.47 13.85
C ASP A 335 -22.42 6.03 15.05
N PRO A 336 -21.28 6.71 14.84
CA PRO A 336 -20.47 7.26 15.93
C PRO A 336 -21.12 8.47 16.62
N VAL A 337 -22.08 9.15 15.98
CA VAL A 337 -22.78 10.32 16.53
C VAL A 337 -23.91 9.88 17.44
N ALA A 338 -24.78 9.00 16.94
CA ALA A 338 -25.84 8.40 17.75
C ALA A 338 -25.28 7.39 18.78
N CYS A 339 -24.06 6.89 18.54
CA CYS A 339 -23.39 5.88 19.35
C CYS A 339 -24.24 4.61 19.49
N VAL A 340 -24.75 4.10 18.36
CA VAL A 340 -25.58 2.88 18.32
C VAL A 340 -25.17 2.01 17.15
N TRP A 341 -25.39 0.69 17.32
CA TRP A 341 -25.38 -0.25 16.21
C TRP A 341 -26.79 -0.43 15.66
N GLU A 342 -26.89 -0.47 14.34
CA GLU A 342 -28.11 -0.73 13.59
C GLU A 342 -27.90 -1.96 12.71
N THR A 343 -28.83 -2.90 12.76
CA THR A 343 -28.87 -4.04 11.83
C THR A 343 -29.44 -3.58 10.49
N LEU A 344 -28.65 -3.74 9.44
CA LEU A 344 -29.03 -3.44 8.06
C LEU A 344 -29.58 -4.68 7.37
N GLN A 345 -30.04 -4.51 6.12
CA GLN A 345 -30.44 -5.65 5.29
C GLN A 345 -29.29 -6.68 5.22
N PRO A 346 -29.58 -7.98 5.44
CA PRO A 346 -28.56 -9.01 5.33
C PRO A 346 -28.09 -9.19 3.89
N MET A 347 -26.89 -9.73 3.73
CA MET A 347 -26.40 -10.22 2.45
C MET A 347 -27.29 -11.38 1.95
N GLN A 348 -27.23 -11.66 0.65
CA GLN A 348 -27.97 -12.76 0.04
C GLN A 348 -27.22 -14.10 0.15
N ARG A 349 -25.89 -14.06 0.21
CA ARG A 349 -25.05 -15.26 0.33
C ARG A 349 -24.12 -15.21 1.53
N LEU A 350 -24.00 -16.36 2.18
CA LEU A 350 -23.02 -16.61 3.23
C LEU A 350 -21.63 -16.52 2.62
N ARG A 351 -20.71 -15.84 3.30
CA ARG A 351 -19.32 -15.77 2.87
C ARG A 351 -18.45 -15.48 4.08
N THR A 352 -17.30 -16.13 4.19
CA THR A 352 -16.19 -15.72 5.07
C THR A 352 -14.88 -15.75 4.29
N GLY A 353 -13.92 -14.91 4.69
CA GLY A 353 -12.69 -14.67 3.91
C GLY A 353 -12.94 -14.09 2.51
N ALA A 354 -14.03 -13.34 2.36
CA ALA A 354 -14.32 -12.57 1.15
C ALA A 354 -13.38 -11.37 1.05
N ALA A 355 -13.01 -11.01 -0.17
CA ALA A 355 -12.25 -9.79 -0.40
C ALA A 355 -13.23 -8.60 -0.34
N ALA A 356 -12.92 -7.61 0.51
CA ALA A 356 -13.81 -6.47 0.75
C ALA A 356 -13.11 -5.17 0.36
N GLN A 357 -13.79 -4.32 -0.41
CA GLN A 357 -13.25 -3.03 -0.85
C GLN A 357 -14.38 -2.05 -1.15
N VAL A 358 -14.19 -0.78 -0.77
CA VAL A 358 -15.10 0.31 -1.15
C VAL A 358 -14.71 0.82 -2.53
N LEU A 359 -15.67 0.89 -3.44
CA LEU A 359 -15.55 1.43 -4.79
C LEU A 359 -16.76 2.33 -5.07
N ALA A 360 -16.52 3.58 -5.49
CA ALA A 360 -17.57 4.56 -5.83
C ALA A 360 -18.67 4.69 -4.76
N GLY A 361 -18.29 4.72 -3.47
CA GLY A 361 -19.24 4.86 -2.36
C GLY A 361 -20.05 3.60 -2.04
N ARG A 362 -19.66 2.44 -2.57
CA ARG A 362 -20.32 1.16 -2.30
C ARG A 362 -19.33 0.15 -1.77
N LEU A 363 -19.74 -0.66 -0.81
CA LEU A 363 -18.91 -1.75 -0.27
C LEU A 363 -19.11 -3.00 -1.10
N PHE A 364 -18.08 -3.46 -1.81
CA PHE A 364 -18.09 -4.72 -2.56
C PHE A 364 -17.51 -5.85 -1.71
N LEU A 365 -18.18 -7.01 -1.75
CA LEU A 365 -17.70 -8.28 -1.21
C LEU A 365 -17.58 -9.29 -2.36
N CYS A 366 -16.36 -9.74 -2.59
CA CYS A 366 -16.05 -10.64 -3.70
C CYS A 366 -15.63 -12.01 -3.18
N GLY A 367 -16.35 -13.04 -3.63
CA GLY A 367 -16.10 -14.43 -3.28
C GLY A 367 -16.22 -14.70 -1.79
N GLY A 368 -15.21 -15.39 -1.25
CA GLY A 368 -15.23 -16.03 0.06
C GLY A 368 -15.62 -17.50 -0.05
N HIS A 369 -15.86 -18.12 1.09
CA HIS A 369 -16.38 -19.48 1.16
C HIS A 369 -17.56 -19.59 2.12
N ASP A 370 -18.44 -20.54 1.85
CA ASP A 370 -19.51 -20.98 2.74
C ASP A 370 -19.39 -22.50 2.98
N GLN A 371 -20.46 -23.12 3.48
CA GLN A 371 -20.53 -24.57 3.70
C GLN A 371 -20.52 -25.38 2.39
N ASN A 372 -20.86 -24.77 1.25
CA ASN A 372 -20.89 -25.42 -0.06
C ASN A 372 -19.55 -25.25 -0.81
N GLY A 373 -18.68 -24.36 -0.35
CA GLY A 373 -17.31 -24.20 -0.83
C GLY A 373 -16.98 -22.77 -1.22
N VAL A 374 -15.95 -22.63 -2.07
CA VAL A 374 -15.46 -21.33 -2.54
C VAL A 374 -16.39 -20.76 -3.61
N GLN A 375 -16.63 -19.45 -3.56
CA GLN A 375 -17.59 -18.75 -4.42
C GLN A 375 -16.92 -17.76 -5.38
N ASP A 376 -17.59 -17.53 -6.51
CA ASP A 376 -17.33 -16.48 -7.50
C ASP A 376 -18.30 -15.30 -7.37
N SER A 377 -19.30 -15.40 -6.49
CA SER A 377 -20.35 -14.41 -6.34
C SER A 377 -19.83 -13.07 -5.79
N VAL A 378 -20.37 -11.99 -6.32
CA VAL A 378 -20.06 -10.63 -5.89
C VAL A 378 -21.34 -9.94 -5.46
N GLU A 379 -21.31 -9.35 -4.27
CA GLU A 379 -22.39 -8.51 -3.77
C GLU A 379 -21.82 -7.15 -3.39
N TYR A 380 -22.61 -6.09 -3.57
CA TYR A 380 -22.26 -4.78 -3.06
C TYR A 380 -23.39 -4.17 -2.25
N PHE A 381 -23.02 -3.43 -1.22
CA PHE A 381 -23.94 -2.65 -0.41
C PHE A 381 -24.07 -1.24 -1.00
N ASP A 382 -25.30 -0.85 -1.31
CA ASP A 382 -25.66 0.46 -1.83
C ASP A 382 -26.24 1.31 -0.68
N PRO A 383 -25.49 2.26 -0.10
CA PRO A 383 -25.94 3.00 1.07
C PRO A 383 -27.15 3.89 0.78
N GLU A 384 -27.33 4.33 -0.47
CA GLU A 384 -28.50 5.13 -0.88
C GLU A 384 -29.79 4.32 -0.80
N MET A 385 -29.73 3.02 -1.10
CA MET A 385 -30.87 2.11 -1.05
C MET A 385 -30.96 1.33 0.27
N GLY A 386 -29.90 1.34 1.07
CA GLY A 386 -29.80 0.54 2.30
C GLY A 386 -29.83 -0.97 2.05
N ALA A 387 -29.39 -1.43 0.87
CA ALA A 387 -29.63 -2.79 0.38
C ALA A 387 -28.40 -3.41 -0.28
N TRP A 388 -28.30 -4.74 -0.18
CA TRP A 388 -27.34 -5.54 -0.92
C TRP A 388 -27.86 -5.91 -2.31
N LYS A 389 -27.00 -5.75 -3.31
CA LYS A 389 -27.26 -6.14 -4.70
C LYS A 389 -26.18 -7.07 -5.20
N ALA A 390 -26.57 -7.99 -6.08
CA ALA A 390 -25.61 -8.79 -6.83
C ALA A 390 -24.95 -7.92 -7.92
N ALA A 391 -23.64 -8.13 -8.12
CA ALA A 391 -22.91 -7.68 -9.30
C ALA A 391 -22.56 -8.89 -10.16
N ALA A 392 -21.96 -8.65 -11.34
CA ALA A 392 -21.44 -9.72 -12.17
C ALA A 392 -20.49 -10.64 -11.37
N PRO A 393 -20.62 -11.98 -11.53
CA PRO A 393 -19.74 -12.92 -10.86
C PRO A 393 -18.31 -12.81 -11.41
N MET A 394 -17.35 -13.11 -10.55
CA MET A 394 -15.92 -13.18 -10.91
C MET A 394 -15.70 -14.25 -11.99
N LEU A 395 -14.61 -14.10 -12.74
CA LEU A 395 -14.18 -15.10 -13.74
C LEU A 395 -13.70 -16.40 -13.08
N GLN A 396 -13.19 -16.29 -11.85
CA GLN A 396 -12.77 -17.43 -11.04
C GLN A 396 -13.31 -17.29 -9.62
N ARG A 397 -13.68 -18.42 -9.02
CA ARG A 397 -14.04 -18.48 -7.60
C ARG A 397 -12.81 -18.22 -6.73
N ARG A 398 -12.95 -17.44 -5.65
CA ARG A 398 -11.82 -17.03 -4.81
C ARG A 398 -12.21 -16.95 -3.34
N SER A 399 -11.34 -17.46 -2.47
CA SER A 399 -11.35 -17.21 -1.03
C SER A 399 -9.96 -16.74 -0.58
N GLY A 400 -9.89 -15.83 0.40
CA GLY A 400 -8.62 -15.28 0.87
C GLY A 400 -7.82 -14.54 -0.20
N ALA A 401 -8.52 -14.02 -1.23
CA ALA A 401 -7.97 -13.10 -2.22
C ALA A 401 -7.84 -11.70 -1.62
N THR A 402 -7.01 -10.87 -2.26
CA THR A 402 -6.91 -9.46 -1.88
C THR A 402 -7.66 -8.59 -2.88
N ALA A 403 -8.41 -7.62 -2.37
CA ALA A 403 -9.05 -6.57 -3.14
C ALA A 403 -8.29 -5.26 -3.00
N THR A 404 -8.16 -4.53 -4.09
CA THR A 404 -7.57 -3.18 -4.12
C THR A 404 -8.20 -2.38 -5.27
N LEU A 405 -7.98 -1.07 -5.30
CA LEU A 405 -8.44 -0.21 -6.39
C LEU A 405 -7.32 0.10 -7.38
N LEU A 406 -7.62 0.11 -8.67
CA LEU A 406 -6.77 0.66 -9.72
C LEU A 406 -7.63 1.55 -10.61
N GLY A 407 -7.46 2.88 -10.47
CA GLY A 407 -8.39 3.83 -11.07
C GLY A 407 -9.80 3.66 -10.51
N ASN A 408 -10.78 3.57 -11.40
CA ASN A 408 -12.18 3.29 -11.07
C ASN A 408 -12.54 1.80 -11.12
N CYS A 409 -11.55 0.91 -11.22
CA CYS A 409 -11.77 -0.53 -11.22
C CYS A 409 -11.41 -1.17 -9.88
N LEU A 410 -12.19 -2.16 -9.48
CA LEU A 410 -11.84 -3.06 -8.38
C LEU A 410 -10.96 -4.18 -8.94
N VAL A 411 -9.79 -4.42 -8.33
CA VAL A 411 -8.86 -5.46 -8.76
C VAL A 411 -8.75 -6.53 -7.69
N LEU A 412 -8.91 -7.79 -8.10
CA LEU A 412 -8.76 -8.97 -7.26
C LEU A 412 -7.52 -9.77 -7.64
N LEU A 413 -6.77 -10.18 -6.63
CA LEU A 413 -5.44 -10.75 -6.78
C LEU A 413 -5.33 -12.05 -5.97
N GLY A 414 -4.92 -13.13 -6.62
CA GLY A 414 -4.63 -14.41 -5.98
C GLY A 414 -5.84 -15.03 -5.25
N GLY A 415 -5.57 -15.62 -4.09
CA GLY A 415 -6.55 -16.38 -3.32
C GLY A 415 -6.52 -17.88 -3.65
N ASN A 416 -7.53 -18.60 -3.20
CA ASN A 416 -7.69 -20.04 -3.42
C ASN A 416 -9.06 -20.32 -4.04
N ASP A 417 -9.11 -21.11 -5.12
CA ASP A 417 -10.35 -21.51 -5.79
C ASP A 417 -11.05 -22.73 -5.13
N GLY A 418 -10.48 -23.26 -4.05
CA GLY A 418 -10.94 -24.46 -3.36
C GLY A 418 -10.16 -25.72 -3.76
N THR A 419 -9.37 -25.65 -4.83
CA THR A 419 -8.49 -26.74 -5.30
C THR A 419 -7.03 -26.32 -5.33
N GLN A 420 -6.75 -25.08 -5.73
CA GLN A 420 -5.40 -24.54 -5.84
C GLN A 420 -5.33 -23.06 -5.48
N VAL A 421 -4.14 -22.66 -5.04
CA VAL A 421 -3.79 -21.24 -4.91
C VAL A 421 -3.60 -20.62 -6.29
N LEU A 422 -4.18 -19.44 -6.47
CA LEU A 422 -4.23 -18.72 -7.74
C LEU A 422 -3.06 -17.73 -7.87
N ASP A 423 -2.59 -17.56 -9.09
CA ASP A 423 -1.74 -16.47 -9.57
C ASP A 423 -2.52 -15.47 -10.43
N THR A 424 -3.76 -15.79 -10.78
CA THR A 424 -4.60 -14.97 -11.65
C THR A 424 -5.02 -13.66 -10.96
N ALA A 425 -5.20 -12.64 -11.80
CA ALA A 425 -5.71 -11.34 -11.43
C ALA A 425 -6.89 -10.98 -12.33
N GLU A 426 -7.89 -10.30 -11.79
CA GLU A 426 -9.06 -9.84 -12.55
C GLU A 426 -9.50 -8.46 -12.07
N ALA A 427 -10.01 -7.65 -12.99
CA ALA A 427 -10.49 -6.30 -12.71
C ALA A 427 -11.99 -6.19 -13.04
N TYR A 428 -12.74 -5.58 -12.15
CA TYR A 428 -14.14 -5.28 -12.30
C TYR A 428 -14.33 -3.83 -12.71
N ASP A 429 -15.11 -3.63 -13.76
CA ASP A 429 -15.59 -2.34 -14.21
C ASP A 429 -17.02 -2.11 -13.67
N PRO A 430 -17.22 -1.16 -12.74
CA PRO A 430 -18.54 -0.90 -12.16
C PRO A 430 -19.53 -0.24 -13.12
N GLU A 431 -19.06 0.38 -14.21
CA GLU A 431 -19.95 1.02 -15.20
C GLU A 431 -20.54 0.00 -16.15
N ALA A 432 -19.72 -0.96 -16.57
CA ALA A 432 -20.12 -2.03 -17.47
C ALA A 432 -20.66 -3.28 -16.74
N ASP A 433 -20.48 -3.38 -15.42
CA ASP A 433 -20.77 -4.56 -14.60
C ASP A 433 -20.16 -5.83 -15.19
N VAL A 434 -18.86 -5.80 -15.49
CA VAL A 434 -18.13 -6.95 -16.06
C VAL A 434 -16.75 -7.10 -15.45
N TRP A 435 -16.30 -8.35 -15.38
CA TRP A 435 -14.93 -8.70 -15.03
C TRP A 435 -14.09 -8.91 -16.29
N ARG A 436 -12.87 -8.39 -16.27
CA ARG A 436 -11.85 -8.65 -17.29
C ARG A 436 -10.63 -9.33 -16.67
N PRO A 437 -10.03 -10.33 -17.34
CA PRO A 437 -8.80 -10.91 -16.87
C PRO A 437 -7.66 -9.90 -16.99
N LEU A 438 -6.80 -9.85 -15.98
CA LEU A 438 -5.50 -9.18 -16.06
C LEU A 438 -4.42 -10.24 -16.29
N GLN A 439 -3.19 -9.78 -16.59
CA GLN A 439 -2.06 -10.70 -16.63
C GLN A 439 -1.93 -11.42 -15.28
N PRO A 440 -1.64 -12.74 -15.28
CA PRO A 440 -1.39 -13.47 -14.04
C PRO A 440 -0.06 -13.02 -13.43
N MET A 441 0.01 -13.03 -12.11
CA MET A 441 1.24 -12.90 -11.35
C MET A 441 2.20 -14.05 -11.69
N THR A 442 3.48 -13.85 -11.46
CA THR A 442 4.49 -14.91 -11.67
C THR A 442 4.48 -15.97 -10.56
N LYS A 443 3.85 -15.66 -9.41
CA LYS A 443 3.74 -16.56 -8.26
C LYS A 443 2.30 -16.65 -7.75
N ARG A 444 1.86 -17.90 -7.52
CA ARG A 444 0.61 -18.22 -6.82
C ARG A 444 0.67 -17.78 -5.37
N ARG A 445 -0.38 -17.14 -4.86
CA ARG A 445 -0.44 -16.64 -3.47
C ARG A 445 -1.87 -16.53 -2.94
N ALA A 446 -2.07 -17.01 -1.71
CA ALA A 446 -3.26 -16.78 -0.89
C ALA A 446 -2.86 -16.14 0.44
N GLY A 447 -3.77 -15.35 1.04
CA GLY A 447 -3.48 -14.62 2.27
C GLY A 447 -2.28 -13.66 2.14
N ALA A 448 -2.03 -13.20 0.93
CA ALA A 448 -1.09 -12.13 0.65
C ALA A 448 -1.72 -10.78 0.98
N TYR A 449 -0.87 -9.78 1.20
CA TYR A 449 -1.31 -8.40 1.19
C TYR A 449 -1.08 -7.80 -0.19
N ALA A 450 -2.06 -7.01 -0.65
CA ALA A 450 -1.95 -6.17 -1.82
C ALA A 450 -2.31 -4.74 -1.44
N ALA A 451 -1.60 -3.77 -2.02
CA ALA A 451 -1.87 -2.36 -1.86
C ALA A 451 -1.73 -1.64 -3.19
N ALA A 452 -2.67 -0.76 -3.50
CA ALA A 452 -2.48 0.30 -4.45
C ALA A 452 -1.68 1.43 -3.80
N LEU A 453 -0.59 1.84 -4.46
CA LEU A 453 0.25 2.92 -3.98
C LEU A 453 0.57 3.88 -5.11
N ILE A 454 0.35 5.17 -4.84
CA ILE A 454 0.65 6.26 -5.77
C ILE A 454 2.12 6.64 -5.57
N VAL A 455 2.95 6.47 -6.61
CA VAL A 455 4.41 6.64 -6.58
C VAL A 455 4.85 7.98 -7.14
#